data_AF-A0A2H5ZXH6-F1
#
_entry.id   AF-A0A2H5ZXH6-F1
#
_cell.length_a   1.000
_cell.length_b   1.000
_cell.length_c   1.000
_cell.angle_alpha   90.00
_cell.angle_beta   90.00
_cell.angle_gamma   90.00
#
_symmetry.space_group_name_H-M   'P 1'
#
loop_
_entity.id
_entity.type
_entity.pdbx_description
1 polymer ?
#
loop_
_entity_poly.entity_id
_entity_poly.type
_entity_poly.pdbx_seq_one_letter_code
_entity_poly.pdbx_strand_id
1 'polypeptide(L)' 'MVPILYGLPTEEGFEAARRGEVKLGGCLVEPWKPEWWCLACDAGFRTRGKR' A
#
# COMPACT_ATOMS: atom_id res chain seq x y z
N MET A 1 10.03 0.15 -3.18
CA MET A 1 9.03 0.07 -2.08
C MET A 1 7.96 1.10 -2.40
N VAL A 2 6.69 0.76 -2.24
CA VAL A 2 5.54 1.61 -2.61
C VAL A 2 4.55 1.67 -1.44
N PRO A 3 3.78 2.76 -1.28
CA PRO A 3 2.75 2.82 -0.25
C PRO A 3 1.58 1.89 -0.60
N ILE A 4 0.84 1.46 0.43
CA ILE A 4 -0.38 0.67 0.25
C ILE A 4 -1.59 1.59 0.29
N LEU A 5 -2.39 1.58 -0.77
CA LEU A 5 -3.66 2.28 -0.86
C LEU A 5 -4.78 1.33 -0.42
N TYR A 6 -5.33 1.56 0.77
CA TYR A 6 -6.48 0.83 1.30
C TYR A 6 -7.80 1.54 0.97
N GLY A 7 -8.90 0.79 1.08
CA GLY A 7 -10.24 1.29 0.77
C GLY A 7 -10.65 0.98 -0.67
N LEU A 8 -11.69 1.67 -1.13
CA LEU A 8 -12.11 1.65 -2.53
C LEU A 8 -11.24 2.64 -3.33
N PRO A 9 -10.42 2.17 -4.28
CA PRO A 9 -9.61 3.07 -5.11
C PRO A 9 -10.47 3.85 -6.09
N THR A 10 -10.04 5.07 -6.41
CA THR A 10 -10.53 5.80 -7.59
C THR A 10 -9.90 5.24 -8.87
N GLU A 11 -10.36 5.69 -10.04
CA GLU A 11 -9.74 5.37 -11.33
C GLU A 11 -8.23 5.67 -11.32
N GLU A 12 -7.84 6.85 -10.81
CA GLU A 12 -6.43 7.25 -10.70
C GLU A 12 -5.65 6.30 -9.77
N GLY A 13 -6.30 5.80 -8.71
CA GLY A 13 -5.72 4.81 -7.81
C GLY A 13 -5.45 3.47 -8.49
N PHE A 14 -6.38 3.02 -9.36
CA PHE A 14 -6.16 1.82 -10.18
C PHE A 14 -5.02 2.02 -11.16
N GLU A 15 -4.96 3.17 -11.85
CA GLU A 15 -3.89 3.46 -12.81
C GLU A 15 -2.52 3.60 -12.13
N ALA A 16 -2.45 4.23 -10.96
CA ALA A 16 -1.23 4.27 -10.15
C ALA A 16 -0.76 2.87 -9.74
N ALA A 17 -1.68 1.96 -9.42
CA ALA A 17 -1.34 0.58 -9.13
C ALA A 17 -0.79 -0.16 -10.35
N ARG A 18 -1.35 0.07 -11.56
CA ARG A 18 -0.82 -0.49 -12.82
C ARG A 18 0.58 0.01 -13.14
N ARG A 19 0.87 1.29 -12.84
CA ARG A 19 2.23 1.87 -12.99
C ARG A 19 3.21 1.41 -11.90
N GLY A 20 2.74 0.70 -10.87
CA GLY A 20 3.58 0.26 -9.77
C GLY A 20 3.99 1.40 -8.82
N GLU A 21 3.19 2.46 -8.75
CA GLU A 21 3.41 3.60 -7.84
C GLU A 21 2.81 3.35 -6.45
N VAL A 22 1.76 2.53 -6.37
CA VAL A 22 1.08 2.10 -5.13
C VAL A 22 0.75 0.60 -5.20
N LYS A 23 0.55 -0.04 -4.05
CA LYS A 23 -0.06 -1.37 -3.95
C LYS A 23 -1.50 -1.22 -3.46
N LEU A 24 -2.47 -1.82 -4.15
CA LEU A 24 -3.84 -1.86 -3.64
C LEU A 24 -3.92 -2.83 -2.45
N GLY A 25 -4.47 -2.35 -1.35
CA GLY A 25 -4.72 -3.10 -0.13
C GLY A 25 -6.14 -3.65 -0.05
N GLY A 26 -6.54 -4.03 1.16
CA GLY A 26 -7.94 -4.36 1.46
C GLY A 26 -8.80 -3.11 1.64
N CYS A 27 -10.10 -3.33 1.82
CA CYS A 27 -11.05 -2.24 2.09
C CYS A 27 -10.84 -1.58 3.47
N LEU A 28 -10.44 -2.37 4.47
CA LEU A 28 -10.28 -1.92 5.85
C LEU A 28 -8.80 -1.75 6.22
N VAL A 29 -8.52 -0.72 7.02
CA VAL A 29 -7.20 -0.45 7.60
C VAL A 29 -7.25 -0.75 9.10
N GLU A 30 -6.57 -1.82 9.52
CA GLU A 30 -6.33 -2.09 10.94
C GLU A 30 -4.93 -1.65 11.38
N PRO A 31 -4.69 -1.36 12.68
CA PRO A 31 -3.40 -0.85 13.16
C PRO A 31 -2.18 -1.76 12.90
N TRP A 32 -2.39 -3.05 12.67
CA TRP A 32 -1.32 -4.02 12.36
C TRP A 32 -1.07 -4.20 10.87
N LYS A 33 -1.93 -3.65 10.00
CA LYS A 33 -1.75 -3.75 8.55
C LYS A 33 -0.47 -3.02 8.11
N PRO A 34 0.22 -3.52 7.08
CA PRO A 34 1.40 -2.86 6.53
C PRO A 34 1.03 -1.50 5.92
N GLU A 35 1.97 -0.57 5.93
CA GLU A 35 1.81 0.76 5.31
C GLU A 35 2.51 0.82 3.94
N TRP A 36 3.50 -0.05 3.77
CA TRP A 36 4.37 -0.11 2.61
C TRP A 36 4.50 -1.53 2.10
N TRP A 37 4.75 -1.67 0.80
CA TRP A 37 4.93 -2.94 0.11
C TRP A 37 6.23 -2.96 -0.70
N CYS A 38 6.95 -4.07 -0.65
CA CYS A 38 8.10 -4.32 -1.49
C CYS A 38 7.66 -5.13 -2.70
N LEU A 39 7.69 -4.53 -3.90
CA LEU A 39 7.32 -5.21 -5.15
C LEU A 39 8.32 -6.32 -5.54
N ALA A 40 9.56 -6.28 -5.04
CA ALA A 40 10.59 -7.25 -5.40
C ALA A 40 10.47 -8.58 -4.63
N CYS A 41 10.05 -8.53 -3.37
CA CYS A 41 9.92 -9.71 -2.51
C CYS A 41 8.48 -9.99 -2.05
N ASP A 42 7.52 -9.22 -2.56
CA ASP A 42 6.07 -9.31 -2.27
C ASP A 42 5.76 -9.34 -0.76
N ALA A 43 6.35 -8.40 -0.01
CA ALA A 43 6.21 -8.32 1.45
C ALA A 43 5.80 -6.92 1.93
N GLY A 44 4.93 -6.89 2.94
CA GLY A 44 4.46 -5.67 3.59
C GLY A 44 5.23 -5.33 4.86
N PHE A 45 5.44 -4.03 5.11
CA PHE A 45 6.13 -3.54 6.31
C PHE A 45 5.52 -2.22 6.80
N ARG A 46 5.77 -1.93 8.08
CA ARG A 46 5.41 -0.67 8.72
C ARG A 46 6.69 0.08 9.04
N THR A 47 6.70 1.37 8.79
CA THR A 47 7.82 2.20 9.25
C THR A 47 7.62 2.49 10.73
N ARG A 48 8.61 2.21 11.58
CA ARG A 48 8.57 2.68 12.98
C ARG A 48 8.47 4.21 12.93
N GLY A 49 7.34 4.76 13.37
CA GLY A 49 7.10 6.20 13.37
C GLY A 49 8.24 6.96 14.02
N LYS A 50 8.69 8.04 13.38
CA LYS A 50 9.54 9.04 14.04
C LYS A 50 8.73 9.58 15.22
N ARG A 51 9.23 9.34 16.44
CA ARG A 51 8.84 10.10 17.64
C ARG A 51 9.16 11.57 17.45
#